data_AF-A0A1H3RH87-F1
#
_entry.id   AF-A0A1H3RH87-F1
#
_cell.length_a   1.000
_cell.length_b   1.000
_cell.length_c   1.000
_cell.angle_alpha   90.00
_cell.angle_beta   90.00
_cell.angle_gamma   90.00
#
_symmetry.space_group_name_H-M   'P 1'
#
loop_
_entity.id
_entity.type
_entity.pdbx_description
1 polymer ?
#
loop_
_entity_poly.entity_id
_entity_poly.type
_entity_poly.pdbx_seq_one_letter_code
_entity_poly.pdbx_strand_id
1 'polypeptide(L)'
;MANIEPGSWLFDLIEVYNELGGEAPYEKVYPLAQEKRQKAGASWTKQSPATIRRTVEDNAESSKNYRGRAVFYSVNGHGKGVWGLLPDYRKEAYPVDMRSPAYAAGIEGILQEQHYLRRSRDPKLVEQRKVIDDYTCQTCGFRLQWERDKYLIEVHHLSPLGNLHDVTVTSTEDLICLCPTCHRIAHTR
;
A
#
# COMPACT_ATOMS: atom_id res chain seq x y z
N MET A 1 23.34 -5.68 -24.66
CA MET A 1 22.31 -4.70 -24.23
C MET A 1 22.13 -3.70 -25.34
N ALA A 2 20.96 -3.64 -25.97
CA ALA A 2 20.74 -2.78 -27.13
C ALA A 2 20.76 -1.29 -26.72
N ASN A 3 21.43 -0.46 -27.53
CA ASN A 3 21.60 0.99 -27.30
C ASN A 3 20.23 1.68 -27.23
N ILE A 4 19.74 1.96 -26.02
CA ILE A 4 18.63 2.89 -25.79
C ILE A 4 19.28 4.21 -25.39
N GLU A 5 18.95 5.29 -26.09
CA GLU A 5 19.55 6.60 -25.86
C GLU A 5 19.21 7.12 -24.46
N PRO A 6 20.20 7.42 -23.61
CA PRO A 6 19.98 8.04 -22.31
C PRO A 6 19.21 9.36 -22.43
N GLY A 7 18.25 9.58 -21.54
CA GLY A 7 17.38 10.77 -21.53
C GLY A 7 16.20 10.72 -22.52
N SER A 8 16.12 9.68 -23.36
CA SER A 8 14.91 9.39 -24.13
C SER A 8 13.73 9.02 -23.21
N TRP A 9 12.50 9.22 -23.68
CA TRP A 9 11.31 8.79 -22.94
C TRP A 9 11.33 7.31 -22.60
N LEU A 10 11.82 6.47 -23.52
CA LEU A 10 11.89 5.03 -23.31
C LEU A 10 12.90 4.67 -22.22
N PHE A 11 14.09 5.28 -22.25
CA PHE A 11 15.12 5.09 -21.21
C PHE A 11 14.60 5.49 -19.83
N ASP A 12 14.05 6.69 -19.72
CA ASP A 12 13.57 7.22 -18.44
C ASP A 12 12.42 6.37 -17.88
N LEU A 13 11.54 5.86 -18.74
CA LEU A 13 10.46 4.97 -18.31
C LEU A 13 11.00 3.63 -17.82
N ILE A 14 12.01 3.04 -18.46
CA ILE A 14 12.65 1.81 -17.95
C ILE A 14 13.22 2.06 -16.54
N GLU A 15 13.87 3.20 -16.31
CA GLU A 15 14.37 3.56 -14.98
C GLU A 15 13.25 3.75 -13.96
N VAL A 16 12.17 4.44 -14.34
CA VAL A 16 11.00 4.67 -13.48
C VAL A 16 10.31 3.35 -13.12
N TYR A 17 10.08 2.45 -14.08
CA TYR A 17 9.45 1.16 -13.81
C TYR A 17 10.34 0.27 -12.94
N ASN A 18 11.66 0.26 -13.14
CA ASN A 18 12.57 -0.48 -12.28
C ASN A 18 12.53 0.03 -10.81
N GLU A 19 12.48 1.34 -10.62
CA GLU A 19 12.35 1.95 -9.28
C GLU A 19 11.01 1.62 -8.60
N LEU A 20 9.95 1.42 -9.41
CA LEU A 20 8.63 1.00 -8.94
C LEU A 20 8.51 -0.53 -8.76
N GLY A 21 9.60 -1.29 -8.86
CA GLY A 21 9.61 -2.75 -8.67
C GLY A 21 9.34 -3.57 -9.94
N GLY A 22 9.45 -2.95 -11.11
CA GLY A 22 9.32 -3.58 -12.42
C GLY A 22 7.89 -3.58 -12.99
N GLU A 23 6.87 -3.29 -12.17
CA GLU A 23 5.46 -3.23 -12.56
C GLU A 23 4.74 -2.09 -11.85
N ALA A 24 3.98 -1.28 -12.57
CA ALA A 24 3.27 -0.14 -11.98
C ALA A 24 2.04 0.32 -12.78
N PRO A 25 1.02 0.88 -12.10
CA PRO A 25 -0.01 1.67 -12.75
C PRO A 25 0.53 3.05 -13.15
N TYR A 26 -0.06 3.65 -14.20
CA TYR A 26 0.31 5.00 -14.66
C TYR A 26 0.25 6.08 -13.57
N GLU A 27 -0.65 5.94 -12.60
CA GLU A 27 -0.78 6.84 -11.45
C GLU A 27 0.50 6.95 -10.62
N LYS A 28 1.31 5.87 -10.56
CA LYS A 28 2.64 5.87 -9.93
C LYS A 28 3.73 6.36 -10.87
N VAL A 29 3.60 6.02 -12.16
CA VAL A 29 4.61 6.34 -13.19
C VAL A 29 4.66 7.84 -13.47
N TYR A 30 3.52 8.53 -13.57
CA TYR A 30 3.48 9.95 -13.90
C TYR A 30 4.22 10.87 -12.92
N PRO A 31 3.95 10.84 -11.60
CA PRO A 31 4.64 11.72 -10.66
C PRO A 31 6.14 11.43 -10.62
N LEU A 32 6.55 10.15 -10.62
CA LEU A 32 7.96 9.77 -10.59
C LEU A 32 8.69 10.17 -11.88
N ALA A 33 8.08 9.95 -13.05
CA ALA A 33 8.65 10.36 -14.33
C ALA A 33 8.76 11.90 -14.43
N GLN A 34 7.80 12.64 -13.87
CA GLN A 34 7.85 14.10 -13.83
C GLN A 34 9.06 14.59 -13.03
N GLU A 35 9.20 14.11 -11.79
CA GLU A 35 10.28 14.50 -10.89
C GLU A 35 11.64 14.22 -11.52
N LYS A 36 11.86 12.99 -12.01
CA LYS A 36 13.15 12.58 -12.58
C LYS A 36 13.51 13.37 -13.82
N ARG A 37 12.56 13.59 -14.74
CA ARG A 37 12.81 14.37 -15.96
C ARG A 37 13.11 15.83 -15.64
N GLN A 38 12.35 16.45 -14.73
CA GLN A 38 12.61 17.83 -14.34
C GLN A 38 13.96 17.99 -13.63
N LYS A 39 14.33 17.05 -12.74
CA LYS A 39 15.63 17.03 -12.07
C LYS A 39 16.80 16.85 -13.05
N ALA A 40 16.60 16.10 -14.12
CA ALA A 40 17.57 15.91 -15.20
C ALA A 40 17.60 17.07 -16.22
N GLY A 41 16.77 18.12 -16.03
CA GLY A 41 16.66 19.23 -16.99
C GLY A 41 15.96 18.85 -18.31
N ALA A 42 15.28 17.71 -18.35
CA ALA A 42 14.56 17.22 -19.51
C ALA A 42 13.15 17.83 -19.62
N SER A 43 12.61 17.84 -20.84
CA SER A 43 11.30 18.45 -21.11
C SER A 43 10.16 17.77 -20.35
N TRP A 44 9.29 18.58 -19.73
CA TRP A 44 8.00 18.15 -19.19
C TRP A 44 6.90 19.14 -19.61
N THR A 45 5.80 18.64 -20.15
CA THR A 45 4.66 19.45 -20.61
C THR A 45 3.34 18.87 -20.12
N LYS A 46 2.24 19.60 -20.28
CA LYS A 46 0.89 19.09 -20.02
C LYS A 46 0.54 17.83 -20.84
N GLN A 47 1.24 17.58 -21.94
CA GLN A 47 1.05 16.42 -22.81
C GLN A 47 1.96 15.23 -22.44
N SER A 48 2.91 15.41 -21.51
CA SER A 48 3.81 14.34 -21.06
C SER A 48 3.09 13.05 -20.66
N PRO A 49 1.95 13.05 -19.94
CA PRO A 49 1.22 11.82 -19.65
C PRO A 49 0.75 11.07 -20.91
N ALA A 50 0.34 11.79 -21.96
CA ALA A 50 -0.02 11.18 -23.24
C ALA A 50 1.22 10.60 -23.94
N THR A 51 2.36 11.29 -23.87
CA THR A 51 3.65 10.79 -24.39
C THR A 51 4.10 9.52 -23.66
N ILE A 52 3.94 9.46 -22.34
CA ILE A 52 4.26 8.28 -21.53
C ILE A 52 3.40 7.10 -21.99
N ARG A 53 2.07 7.27 -22.04
CA ARG A 53 1.16 6.21 -22.48
C ARG A 53 1.53 5.68 -23.87
N ARG A 54 1.74 6.60 -24.81
CA ARG A 54 2.16 6.26 -26.17
C ARG A 54 3.49 5.51 -26.19
N THR A 55 4.48 5.98 -25.44
CA THR A 55 5.82 5.35 -25.42
C THR A 55 5.76 3.93 -24.88
N VAL A 56 4.98 3.70 -23.82
CA VAL A 56 4.75 2.36 -23.26
C VAL A 56 4.01 1.48 -24.27
N GLU A 57 2.92 1.97 -24.86
CA GLU A 57 2.10 1.21 -25.82
C GLU A 57 2.83 0.90 -27.14
N ASP A 58 3.66 1.81 -27.65
CA ASP A 58 4.45 1.62 -28.88
C ASP A 58 5.59 0.59 -28.68
N ASN A 59 6.04 0.41 -27.43
CA ASN A 59 7.12 -0.51 -27.02
C ASN A 59 6.61 -1.69 -26.17
N ALA A 60 5.33 -2.02 -26.28
CA ALA A 60 4.77 -3.22 -25.67
C ALA A 60 4.38 -4.23 -26.73
N GLU A 61 4.96 -5.43 -26.70
CA GLU A 61 4.64 -6.50 -27.67
C GLU A 61 3.16 -6.88 -27.60
N SER A 62 2.59 -6.86 -26.39
CA SER A 62 1.16 -7.10 -26.17
C SER A 62 0.24 -6.05 -26.84
N SER A 63 0.75 -4.87 -27.21
CA SER A 63 -0.07 -3.77 -27.74
C SER A 63 -0.41 -3.91 -29.22
N LYS A 64 -1.66 -3.56 -29.59
CA LYS A 64 -2.10 -3.47 -31.00
C LYS A 64 -1.33 -2.43 -31.83
N ASN A 65 -0.64 -1.50 -31.16
CA ASN A 65 0.15 -0.42 -31.77
C ASN A 65 1.66 -0.70 -31.71
N TYR A 66 2.09 -1.95 -31.50
CA TYR A 66 3.50 -2.31 -31.45
C TYR A 66 4.23 -1.84 -32.72
N ARG A 67 5.17 -0.92 -32.53
CA ARG A 67 5.97 -0.31 -33.61
C ARG A 67 7.46 -0.35 -33.32
N GLY A 68 7.85 -0.88 -32.17
CA GLY A 68 9.16 -0.70 -31.59
C GLY A 68 9.79 -2.00 -31.09
N ARG A 69 10.52 -1.87 -29.99
CA ARG A 69 11.19 -2.97 -29.30
C ARG A 69 10.29 -3.44 -28.17
N ALA A 70 10.16 -4.74 -27.97
CA ALA A 70 9.40 -5.30 -26.85
C ALA A 70 10.13 -4.96 -25.54
N VAL A 71 9.62 -3.96 -24.81
CA VAL A 71 10.14 -3.51 -23.50
C VAL A 71 9.09 -3.74 -22.41
N PHE A 72 7.83 -3.48 -22.73
CA PHE A 72 6.73 -3.56 -21.77
C PHE A 72 5.73 -4.67 -22.11
N TYR A 73 4.97 -5.12 -21.11
CA TYR A 73 3.77 -5.94 -21.29
C TYR A 73 2.63 -5.41 -20.43
N SER A 74 1.40 -5.68 -20.86
CA SER A 74 0.21 -5.36 -20.08
C SER A 74 0.01 -6.40 -18.97
N VAL A 75 -0.08 -5.95 -17.71
CA VAL A 75 -0.21 -6.85 -16.55
C VAL A 75 -1.65 -7.39 -16.43
N ASN A 76 -2.65 -6.51 -16.57
CA ASN A 76 -4.06 -6.87 -16.35
C ASN A 76 -4.92 -6.79 -17.63
N GLY A 77 -4.28 -6.74 -18.80
CA GLY A 77 -4.92 -6.48 -20.09
C GLY A 77 -5.04 -4.99 -20.42
N HIS A 78 -5.28 -4.69 -21.69
CA HIS A 78 -5.30 -3.31 -22.21
C HIS A 78 -6.38 -2.45 -21.54
N GLY A 79 -6.09 -1.15 -21.42
CA GLY A 79 -7.03 -0.16 -20.89
C GLY A 79 -7.08 -0.05 -19.36
N LYS A 80 -6.46 -0.99 -18.62
CA LYS A 80 -6.39 -0.91 -17.14
C LYS A 80 -5.21 -0.11 -16.61
N GLY A 81 -4.32 0.34 -17.49
CA GLY A 81 -3.22 1.27 -17.14
C GLY A 81 -2.10 0.69 -16.28
N VAL A 82 -2.02 -0.64 -16.12
CA VAL A 82 -0.94 -1.33 -15.40
C VAL A 82 -0.03 -2.05 -16.39
N TRP A 83 1.26 -1.74 -16.31
CA TRP A 83 2.28 -2.26 -17.22
C TRP A 83 3.50 -2.76 -16.45
N GLY A 84 4.23 -3.70 -17.05
CA GLY A 84 5.44 -4.27 -16.51
C GLY A 84 6.59 -4.27 -17.51
N LEU A 85 7.82 -4.26 -17.01
CA LEU A 85 9.04 -4.47 -17.79
C LEU A 85 9.26 -5.94 -18.06
N LEU A 86 9.58 -6.28 -19.31
CA LEU A 86 10.06 -7.60 -19.68
C LEU A 86 11.36 -7.95 -18.94
N PRO A 87 11.65 -9.24 -18.71
CA PRO A 87 12.79 -9.69 -17.91
C PRO A 87 14.13 -9.05 -18.31
N ASP A 88 14.39 -8.90 -19.61
CA ASP A 88 15.63 -8.32 -20.14
C ASP A 88 15.86 -6.84 -19.76
N TYR A 89 14.81 -6.15 -19.30
CA TYR A 89 14.84 -4.75 -18.88
C TYR A 89 14.69 -4.55 -17.37
N ARG A 90 14.49 -5.64 -16.62
CA ARG A 90 14.47 -5.59 -15.17
C ARG A 90 15.89 -5.56 -14.64
N LYS A 91 16.18 -4.58 -13.79
CA LYS A 91 17.34 -4.61 -12.92
C LYS A 91 17.03 -5.64 -11.84
N GLU A 92 17.96 -6.55 -11.59
CA GLU A 92 17.83 -7.46 -10.45
C GLU A 92 17.58 -6.63 -9.20
N ALA A 93 16.55 -7.02 -8.44
CA ALA A 93 16.22 -6.37 -7.19
C ALA A 93 17.40 -6.60 -6.24
N TYR A 94 18.33 -5.65 -6.19
CA TYR A 94 19.33 -5.61 -5.14
C TYR A 94 18.57 -5.67 -3.82
N PRO A 95 18.96 -6.53 -2.87
CA PRO A 95 18.33 -6.56 -1.57
C PRO A 95 18.41 -5.14 -0.99
N VAL A 96 17.26 -4.47 -0.92
CA VAL A 96 17.15 -3.14 -0.33
C VAL A 96 17.45 -3.34 1.14
N ASP A 97 18.66 -2.97 1.56
CA ASP A 97 19.00 -2.91 2.97
C ASP A 97 18.10 -1.86 3.63
N MET A 98 17.04 -2.32 4.30
CA MET A 98 16.08 -1.47 5.01
C MET A 98 16.72 -0.65 6.14
N ARG A 99 17.98 -0.96 6.51
CA ARG A 99 18.76 -0.19 7.48
C ARG A 99 19.71 0.80 6.81
N SER A 100 19.75 0.85 5.48
CA SER A 100 20.52 1.83 4.75
C SER A 100 19.91 3.22 4.92
N PRO A 101 20.68 4.22 5.37
CA PRO A 101 20.21 5.60 5.44
C PRO A 101 19.99 6.22 4.04
N ALA A 102 20.22 5.46 2.96
CA ALA A 102 20.06 5.92 1.59
C ALA A 102 18.60 6.07 1.14
N TYR A 103 17.64 5.44 1.83
CA TYR A 103 16.21 5.62 1.53
C TYR A 103 15.68 6.87 2.24
N ALA A 104 15.84 8.03 1.60
CA ALA A 104 15.51 9.33 2.17
C ALA A 104 14.09 9.83 1.82
N ALA A 105 13.46 9.30 0.77
CA ALA A 105 12.14 9.71 0.31
C ALA A 105 11.44 8.57 -0.47
N GLY A 106 10.11 8.55 -0.42
CA GLY A 106 9.25 7.63 -1.16
C GLY A 106 7.91 8.28 -1.51
N ILE A 107 7.21 7.72 -2.50
CA ILE A 107 5.91 8.23 -2.94
C ILE A 107 4.82 7.76 -1.95
N GLU A 108 4.20 8.71 -1.26
CA GLU A 108 3.07 8.50 -0.35
C GLU A 108 1.82 9.26 -0.83
N GLY A 109 0.66 8.99 -0.24
CA GLY A 109 -0.58 9.75 -0.52
C GLY A 109 -1.36 9.30 -1.78
N ILE A 110 -1.03 8.15 -2.35
CA ILE A 110 -1.80 7.55 -3.44
C ILE A 110 -3.17 7.12 -2.90
N LEU A 111 -4.24 7.65 -3.50
CA LEU A 111 -5.60 7.25 -3.15
C LEU A 111 -5.86 5.81 -3.62
N GLN A 112 -6.21 4.96 -2.67
CA GLN A 112 -6.63 3.59 -2.94
C GLN A 112 -8.08 3.42 -2.52
N GLU A 113 -8.92 2.97 -3.43
CA GLU A 113 -10.29 2.58 -3.11
C GLU A 113 -10.28 1.23 -2.37
N GLN A 114 -10.94 1.17 -1.21
CA GLN A 114 -11.04 -0.03 -0.38
C GLN A 114 -12.51 -0.27 -0.04
N HIS A 115 -13.09 -1.36 -0.54
CA HIS A 115 -14.43 -1.80 -0.16
C HIS A 115 -14.33 -2.72 1.06
N TYR A 116 -14.79 -2.29 2.23
CA TYR A 116 -14.82 -3.12 3.43
C TYR A 116 -16.23 -3.30 3.97
N LEU A 117 -16.60 -4.56 4.23
CA LEU A 117 -17.78 -4.90 5.00
C LEU A 117 -17.41 -4.86 6.49
N ARG A 118 -18.19 -4.15 7.30
CA ARG A 118 -17.97 -4.05 8.75
C ARG A 118 -19.11 -4.75 9.49
N ARG A 119 -18.75 -5.62 10.44
CA ARG A 119 -19.70 -6.20 11.40
C ARG A 119 -20.10 -5.15 12.44
N SER A 120 -21.39 -5.04 12.74
CA SER A 120 -21.87 -4.24 13.87
C SER A 120 -21.44 -4.86 15.20
N ARG A 121 -21.28 -4.03 16.23
CA ARG A 121 -20.93 -4.45 17.59
C ARG A 121 -21.84 -3.69 18.55
N ASP A 122 -22.30 -4.34 19.61
CA ASP A 122 -23.11 -3.68 20.62
C ASP A 122 -22.21 -2.85 21.56
N PRO A 123 -22.32 -1.50 21.55
CA PRO A 123 -21.51 -0.66 22.42
C PRO A 123 -21.81 -0.88 23.91
N LYS A 124 -22.99 -1.39 24.28
CA LYS A 124 -23.34 -1.66 25.68
C LYS A 124 -22.47 -2.76 26.27
N LEU A 125 -22.15 -3.80 25.50
CA LEU A 125 -21.24 -4.87 25.94
C LEU A 125 -19.82 -4.35 26.18
N VAL A 126 -19.37 -3.42 25.33
CA VAL A 126 -18.05 -2.79 25.45
C VAL A 126 -17.97 -1.97 26.75
N GLU A 127 -18.95 -1.12 27.00
CA GLU A 127 -18.98 -0.31 28.22
C GLU A 127 -19.15 -1.17 29.47
N GLN A 128 -20.02 -2.18 29.42
CA GLN A 128 -20.17 -3.11 30.54
C GLN A 128 -18.88 -3.86 30.85
N ARG A 129 -18.14 -4.32 29.83
CA ARG A 129 -16.84 -4.97 30.03
C ARG A 129 -15.83 -4.04 30.70
N LYS A 130 -15.75 -2.77 30.26
CA LYS A 130 -14.86 -1.76 30.87
C LYS A 130 -15.16 -1.53 32.34
N VAL A 131 -16.44 -1.49 32.71
CA VAL A 131 -16.87 -1.34 34.11
C VAL A 131 -16.49 -2.59 34.93
N ILE A 132 -16.71 -3.79 34.40
CA ILE A 132 -16.34 -5.05 35.10
C ILE A 132 -14.82 -5.11 35.33
N ASP A 133 -14.02 -4.69 34.36
CA ASP A 133 -12.55 -4.67 34.45
C ASP A 133 -11.96 -3.46 35.20
N ASP A 134 -12.80 -2.58 35.77
CA ASP A 134 -12.39 -1.29 36.35
C ASP A 134 -11.39 -0.52 35.47
N TYR A 135 -11.67 -0.50 34.17
CA TYR A 135 -10.86 0.16 33.14
C TYR A 135 -9.37 -0.24 33.17
N THR A 136 -9.07 -1.46 33.62
CA THR A 136 -7.72 -1.97 33.83
C THR A 136 -7.40 -3.10 32.84
N CYS A 137 -6.19 -3.09 32.30
CA CYS A 137 -5.72 -4.15 31.43
C CYS A 137 -5.57 -5.46 32.20
N GLN A 138 -6.28 -6.49 31.77
CA GLN A 138 -6.30 -7.80 32.42
C GLN A 138 -5.03 -8.65 32.18
N THR A 139 -4.11 -8.17 31.34
CA THR A 139 -2.82 -8.84 31.08
C THR A 139 -1.66 -8.22 31.87
N CYS A 140 -1.54 -6.89 31.88
CA CYS A 140 -0.38 -6.21 32.48
C CYS A 140 -0.73 -5.25 33.63
N GLY A 141 -2.00 -5.11 34.00
CA GLY A 141 -2.45 -4.21 35.07
C GLY A 141 -2.42 -2.72 34.71
N PHE A 142 -2.14 -2.37 33.45
CA PHE A 142 -2.13 -0.98 32.99
C PHE A 142 -3.50 -0.32 33.19
N ARG A 143 -3.51 0.86 33.83
CA ARG A 143 -4.68 1.72 33.99
C ARG A 143 -4.24 3.17 33.84
N LEU A 144 -4.80 3.88 32.86
CA LEU A 144 -4.50 5.29 32.65
C LEU A 144 -5.79 6.08 32.45
N GLN A 145 -6.06 6.98 33.38
CA GLN A 145 -7.10 7.99 33.26
C GLN A 145 -6.48 9.27 32.72
N TRP A 146 -6.98 9.79 31.61
CA TRP A 146 -6.45 11.01 30.99
C TRP A 146 -7.39 12.21 31.11
N GLU A 147 -8.66 11.97 31.45
CA GLU A 147 -9.64 12.99 31.80
C GLU A 147 -10.65 12.39 32.81
N ARG A 148 -11.48 13.23 33.43
CA ARG A 148 -12.58 12.78 34.27
C ARG A 148 -13.42 11.73 33.53
N ASP A 149 -13.52 10.55 34.12
CA ASP A 149 -14.26 9.38 33.60
C ASP A 149 -13.83 8.89 32.21
N LYS A 150 -12.62 9.22 31.74
CA LYS A 150 -12.05 8.71 30.48
C LYS A 150 -10.73 7.96 30.70
N TYR A 151 -10.72 6.71 30.25
CA TYR A 151 -9.60 5.79 30.41
C TYR A 151 -9.05 5.32 29.06
N LEU A 152 -7.73 5.17 28.97
CA LEU A 152 -7.07 4.58 27.81
C LEU A 152 -7.13 3.04 27.92
N ILE A 153 -8.21 2.45 27.45
CA ILE A 153 -8.42 1.01 27.47
C ILE A 153 -9.25 0.57 26.27
N GLU A 154 -8.93 -0.59 25.72
CA GLU A 154 -9.62 -1.18 24.57
C GLU A 154 -10.22 -2.52 24.96
N VAL A 155 -11.36 -2.88 24.34
CA VAL A 155 -12.00 -4.18 24.55
C VAL A 155 -11.65 -5.11 23.38
N HIS A 156 -11.13 -6.28 23.72
CA HIS A 156 -10.77 -7.34 22.79
C HIS A 156 -11.74 -8.52 22.92
N HIS A 157 -12.05 -9.18 21.81
CA HIS A 157 -12.82 -10.43 21.84
C HIS A 157 -11.84 -11.59 22.00
N LEU A 158 -12.08 -12.49 22.94
CA LEU A 158 -11.29 -13.70 23.11
C LEU A 158 -11.38 -14.61 21.88
N SER A 159 -12.56 -14.67 21.27
CA SER A 159 -12.81 -15.33 19.99
C SER A 159 -13.06 -14.30 18.89
N PRO A 160 -12.18 -14.17 17.88
CA PRO A 160 -12.31 -13.16 16.84
C PRO A 160 -13.60 -13.31 16.00
N LEU A 161 -14.42 -12.27 15.95
CA LEU A 161 -15.63 -12.23 15.11
C LEU A 161 -15.33 -12.18 13.60
N GLY A 162 -14.10 -11.86 13.20
CA GLY A 162 -13.69 -11.78 11.80
C GLY A 162 -13.83 -13.12 11.06
N ASN A 163 -13.68 -14.24 11.77
CA ASN A 163 -13.67 -15.58 11.20
C ASN A 163 -15.03 -16.29 11.26
N LEU A 164 -16.04 -15.68 11.88
CA LEU A 164 -17.37 -16.26 11.98
C LEU A 164 -18.14 -16.04 10.67
N HIS A 165 -18.69 -17.09 10.08
CA HIS A 165 -19.48 -16.97 8.86
C HIS A 165 -20.88 -16.39 9.16
N ASP A 166 -21.39 -16.65 10.36
CA ASP A 166 -22.74 -16.29 10.79
C ASP A 166 -22.76 -15.20 11.89
N VAL A 167 -23.96 -14.69 12.17
CA VAL A 167 -24.22 -13.83 13.33
C VAL A 167 -24.09 -14.65 14.61
N THR A 168 -23.40 -14.12 15.63
CA THR A 168 -23.26 -14.75 16.93
C THR A 168 -23.82 -13.88 18.04
N VAL A 169 -24.19 -14.51 19.15
CA VAL A 169 -24.39 -13.83 20.43
C VAL A 169 -23.03 -13.71 21.12
N THR A 170 -22.74 -12.55 21.68
CA THR A 170 -21.52 -12.27 22.47
C THR A 170 -21.92 -11.87 23.87
N SER A 171 -21.29 -12.45 24.88
CA SER A 171 -21.46 -12.07 26.28
C SER A 171 -20.29 -11.24 26.80
N THR A 172 -20.40 -10.72 28.03
CA THR A 172 -19.32 -9.95 28.67
C THR A 172 -18.08 -10.79 29.00
N GLU A 173 -18.24 -12.11 29.04
CA GLU A 173 -17.21 -13.11 29.33
C GLU A 173 -16.38 -13.44 28.09
N ASP A 174 -16.93 -13.21 26.89
CA ASP A 174 -16.21 -13.34 25.61
C ASP A 174 -15.28 -12.15 25.34
N LEU A 175 -15.29 -11.16 26.24
CA LEU A 175 -14.59 -9.88 26.11
C LEU A 175 -13.56 -9.73 27.22
N ILE A 176 -12.53 -8.93 26.94
CA ILE A 176 -11.47 -8.60 27.90
C ILE A 176 -10.93 -7.19 27.66
N CYS A 177 -10.68 -6.42 28.72
CA CYS A 177 -9.98 -5.14 28.59
C CYS A 177 -8.47 -5.31 28.47
N LEU A 178 -7.89 -4.67 27.44
CA LEU A 178 -6.46 -4.63 27.16
C LEU A 178 -6.00 -3.19 26.95
N CYS A 179 -4.76 -2.88 27.35
CA CYS A 179 -4.12 -1.63 26.95
C CYS A 179 -3.76 -1.68 25.46
N PRO A 180 -3.52 -0.52 24.80
CA PRO A 180 -3.20 -0.48 23.37
C PRO A 180 -2.03 -1.39 22.97
N THR A 181 -1.04 -1.54 23.85
CA THR A 181 0.12 -2.42 23.63
C THR A 181 -0.25 -3.90 23.70
N CYS A 182 -0.92 -4.35 24.77
CA CYS A 182 -1.31 -5.75 24.91
C CYS A 182 -2.35 -6.15 23.86
N HIS A 183 -3.25 -5.24 23.50
CA HIS A 183 -4.22 -5.46 22.43
C HIS A 183 -3.52 -5.64 21.08
N ARG A 184 -2.52 -4.79 20.77
CA ARG A 184 -1.71 -4.98 19.57
C ARG A 184 -1.01 -6.34 19.58
N ILE A 185 -0.39 -6.72 20.69
CA ILE A 185 0.28 -8.02 20.85
C ILE A 185 -0.70 -9.17 20.58
N ALA A 186 -1.95 -9.08 21.07
CA ALA A 186 -2.97 -10.09 20.82
C ALA A 186 -3.29 -10.28 19.32
N HIS A 187 -3.14 -9.23 18.49
CA HIS A 187 -3.30 -9.29 17.03
C HIS A 187 -2.02 -9.61 16.25
N THR A 188 -0.87 -9.77 16.92
CA THR A 188 0.40 -10.14 16.24
C THR A 188 0.60 -11.64 16.03
N ARG A 189 -0.37 -12.46 16.48
CA ARG A 189 -0.37 -13.91 16.30
C ARG A 189 -1.21 -14.33 15.10
#